data_AF-M2A861-F1
#
_entry.id   AF-M2A861-F1
#
_cell.length_a   1.000
_cell.length_b   1.000
_cell.length_c   1.000
_cell.angle_alpha   90.00
_cell.angle_beta   90.00
_cell.angle_gamma   90.00
#
_symmetry.space_group_name_H-M   'P 1'
#
loop_
_entity.id
_entity.type
_entity.pdbx_description
1 polymer ?
#
loop_
_entity_poly.entity_id
_entity_poly.type
_entity_poly.pdbx_seq_one_letter_code
_entity_poly.pdbx_strand_id
1 'polypeptide(L)'
;MTDKGNAAESRSDPPAPSRWLTIIVVCAIVVFLGMVAGAGLWMTAAITVASVVAIGNWVATQWSAGVVAVRLDSPEEGRDLEVVIGSLVPVTVEVTNQGKLPVAWVLAEDLIPRGATQQARQADGMAIDPRTTPLPIEGARLAVMALLPGQSKRIEYSVRCLRRGYFQIGPTVLETGDPVGMFRRYRLGARPMFVTVLPKVQLLSTYEIGSRRPIGEIKIRASSMTDPTRLRGIRQWQIGDPLRSVHWAATARTGTLHSKVYEPSSVAGATIILDLHVDTNPDQHEPLRTDLTITAAASIAAALHDAGEPFGLATNGRDAADRIRTEGFRGDHRVRDASVKAASLKQLNERLRPVLVNVDRGPVHLKEMFRTLARLERTDGLTLAEFLVETESQLSSETTMLVMLQQATEADIAALVGLSRRGWAIAVVINTLDIDRYSRMAGPLLAERIHVSHLQTEDSIMDVCRAQMAR
;
A
#
# COMPACT_ATOMS: atom_id res chain seq x y z
N MET A 1 82.65 -17.54 2.41
CA MET A 1 81.75 -17.30 3.56
C MET A 1 80.38 -16.94 2.99
N THR A 2 79.61 -17.90 2.49
CA THR A 2 78.62 -18.70 3.25
C THR A 2 77.81 -17.87 4.23
N ASP A 3 76.65 -17.40 3.78
CA ASP A 3 75.45 -17.49 4.61
C ASP A 3 74.25 -17.90 3.76
N LYS A 4 73.61 -18.99 4.18
CA LYS A 4 72.41 -19.60 3.61
C LYS A 4 71.28 -19.26 4.57
N GLY A 5 70.23 -18.59 4.11
CA GLY A 5 69.08 -18.25 4.95
C GLY A 5 67.75 -18.26 4.20
N ASN A 6 67.14 -19.44 4.14
CA ASN A 6 65.70 -19.75 4.03
C ASN A 6 64.82 -19.01 3.00
N ALA A 7 64.62 -19.68 1.86
CA ALA A 7 63.35 -19.67 1.16
C ALA A 7 62.34 -20.53 1.93
N ALA A 8 61.24 -19.93 2.39
CA ALA A 8 60.12 -20.66 2.96
C ALA A 8 59.35 -21.37 1.83
N GLU A 9 59.53 -22.68 1.79
CA GLU A 9 58.87 -23.62 0.89
C GLU A 9 57.38 -23.73 1.28
N SER A 10 56.49 -23.22 0.44
CA SER A 10 55.04 -23.39 0.62
C SER A 10 54.67 -24.85 0.31
N ARG A 11 54.61 -25.69 1.34
CA ARG A 11 53.97 -27.00 1.26
C ARG A 11 52.49 -26.79 0.93
N SER A 12 52.09 -27.24 -0.26
CA SER A 12 50.70 -27.44 -0.62
C SER A 12 50.14 -28.61 0.20
N ASP A 13 49.18 -28.34 1.07
CA ASP A 13 48.39 -29.39 1.70
C ASP A 13 47.66 -30.21 0.62
N PRO A 14 47.61 -31.54 0.71
CA PRO A 14 46.85 -32.35 -0.23
C PRO A 14 45.36 -32.00 -0.11
N PRO A 15 44.59 -31.99 -1.22
CA PRO A 15 43.17 -31.67 -1.18
C PRO A 15 42.45 -32.65 -0.26
N ALA A 16 41.75 -32.13 0.75
CA ALA A 16 40.95 -32.95 1.65
C ALA A 16 39.99 -33.85 0.83
N PRO A 17 39.92 -35.16 1.12
CA PRO A 17 39.03 -36.05 0.39
C PRO A 17 37.60 -35.51 0.54
N SER A 18 36.97 -35.26 -0.60
CA SER A 18 35.63 -34.71 -0.66
C SER A 18 34.69 -35.57 0.19
N ARG A 19 33.90 -34.94 1.08
CA ARG A 19 33.03 -35.59 2.09
C ARG A 19 32.15 -36.73 1.56
N TRP A 20 31.91 -36.81 0.25
CA TRP A 20 31.19 -37.91 -0.39
C TRP A 20 32.01 -39.21 -0.49
N LEU A 21 33.34 -39.14 -0.69
CA LEU A 21 34.23 -40.31 -0.76
C LEU A 21 34.31 -41.04 0.58
N THR A 22 34.38 -40.30 1.69
CA THR A 22 34.39 -40.89 3.04
C THR A 22 33.07 -41.57 3.37
N ILE A 23 31.93 -41.00 2.96
CA ILE A 23 30.61 -41.63 3.13
C ILE A 23 30.51 -42.93 2.31
N ILE A 24 31.01 -42.94 1.07
CA ILE A 24 31.01 -44.14 0.22
C ILE A 24 31.87 -45.25 0.83
N VAL A 25 33.07 -44.92 1.32
CA VAL A 25 33.96 -45.89 1.94
C VAL A 25 33.36 -46.47 3.22
N VAL A 26 32.73 -45.65 4.07
CA VAL A 26 32.06 -46.12 5.29
C VAL A 26 30.86 -47.02 4.94
N CYS A 27 30.05 -46.63 3.96
CA CYS A 27 28.96 -47.47 3.47
C CYS A 27 29.47 -48.80 2.91
N ALA A 28 30.57 -48.80 2.15
CA ALA A 28 31.18 -50.02 1.60
C ALA A 28 31.72 -50.96 2.69
N ILE A 29 32.27 -50.42 3.78
CA ILE A 29 32.75 -51.20 4.93
C ILE A 29 31.59 -51.83 5.71
N VAL A 30 30.50 -51.09 5.95
CA VAL A 30 29.29 -51.61 6.62
C VAL A 30 28.64 -52.73 5.79
N VAL A 31 28.62 -52.55 4.47
CA VAL A 31 28.25 -53.56 3.47
C VAL A 31 29.14 -54.79 3.61
N PHE A 32 30.46 -54.64 3.56
CA PHE A 32 31.38 -55.78 3.71
C PHE A 32 31.19 -56.56 5.03
N LEU A 33 31.02 -55.86 6.15
CA LEU A 33 30.77 -56.48 7.46
C LEU A 33 29.43 -57.23 7.52
N GLY A 34 28.36 -56.68 6.91
CA GLY A 34 27.05 -57.33 6.85
C GLY A 34 27.06 -58.63 6.05
N MET A 35 27.89 -58.71 5.01
CA MET A 35 28.07 -59.91 4.19
C MET A 35 28.79 -61.03 4.97
N VAL A 36 29.81 -60.66 5.76
CA VAL A 36 30.57 -61.59 6.61
C VAL A 36 29.71 -62.17 7.76
N ALA A 37 28.76 -61.40 8.28
CA ALA A 37 27.89 -61.81 9.39
C ALA A 37 26.71 -62.73 8.99
N GLY A 38 26.63 -63.19 7.74
CA GLY A 38 25.51 -64.01 7.25
C GLY A 38 24.21 -63.24 7.02
N ALA A 39 24.24 -61.91 7.11
CA ALA A 39 23.09 -61.03 6.93
C ALA A 39 22.93 -60.55 5.47
N GLY A 40 23.39 -61.34 4.49
CA GLY A 40 23.44 -60.95 3.08
C GLY A 40 22.10 -60.45 2.52
N LEU A 41 20.97 -61.04 2.94
CA LEU A 41 19.63 -60.61 2.55
C LEU A 41 19.25 -59.23 3.11
N TRP A 42 19.58 -58.96 4.38
CA TRP A 42 19.30 -57.67 5.03
C TRP A 42 20.13 -56.55 4.44
N MET A 43 21.34 -56.89 4.04
CA MET A 43 22.29 -55.98 3.42
C MET A 43 21.90 -55.62 1.99
N THR A 44 21.50 -56.60 1.16
CA THR A 44 20.97 -56.30 -0.18
C THR A 44 19.68 -55.49 -0.07
N ALA A 45 18.79 -55.82 0.87
CA ALA A 45 17.60 -55.01 1.13
C ALA A 45 17.95 -53.57 1.54
N ALA A 46 18.92 -53.37 2.45
CA ALA A 46 19.37 -52.04 2.86
C ALA A 46 19.96 -51.24 1.70
N ILE A 47 20.77 -51.87 0.84
CA ILE A 47 21.33 -51.23 -0.36
C ILE A 47 20.21 -50.86 -1.33
N THR A 48 19.27 -51.77 -1.60
CA THR A 48 18.14 -51.50 -2.49
C THR A 48 17.32 -50.32 -1.99
N VAL A 49 16.99 -50.29 -0.70
CA VAL A 49 16.28 -49.16 -0.09
C VAL A 49 17.09 -47.88 -0.22
N ALA A 50 18.38 -47.89 0.14
CA ALA A 50 19.24 -46.71 0.03
C ALA A 50 19.35 -46.21 -1.42
N SER A 51 19.45 -47.10 -2.41
CA SER A 51 19.47 -46.76 -3.83
C SER A 51 18.14 -46.15 -4.28
N VAL A 52 17.00 -46.72 -3.89
CA VAL A 52 15.67 -46.17 -4.21
C VAL A 52 15.52 -44.77 -3.62
N VAL A 53 15.93 -44.57 -2.37
CA VAL A 53 15.89 -43.27 -1.68
C VAL A 53 16.81 -42.26 -2.36
N ALA A 54 18.05 -42.64 -2.69
CA ALA A 54 19.01 -41.77 -3.37
C ALA A 54 18.54 -41.38 -4.77
N ILE A 55 18.01 -42.34 -5.55
CA ILE A 55 17.43 -42.10 -6.88
C ILE A 55 16.22 -41.19 -6.75
N GLY A 56 15.31 -41.44 -5.79
CA GLY A 56 14.15 -40.58 -5.55
C GLY A 56 14.56 -39.14 -5.26
N ASN A 57 15.53 -38.93 -4.37
CA ASN A 57 16.04 -37.59 -4.08
C ASN A 57 16.72 -36.94 -5.30
N TRP A 58 17.52 -37.69 -6.07
CA TRP A 58 18.14 -37.20 -7.29
C TRP A 58 17.08 -36.81 -8.34
N VAL A 59 16.05 -37.63 -8.58
CA VAL A 59 14.94 -37.32 -9.49
C VAL A 59 14.19 -36.07 -9.01
N ALA A 60 13.82 -36.00 -7.73
CA ALA A 60 13.11 -34.84 -7.17
C ALA A 60 13.92 -33.54 -7.32
N THR A 61 15.24 -33.59 -7.12
CA THR A 61 16.11 -32.42 -7.31
C THR A 61 16.24 -32.03 -8.79
N GLN A 62 16.39 -33.00 -9.71
CA GLN A 62 16.45 -32.71 -11.15
C GLN A 62 15.14 -32.13 -11.67
N TRP A 63 14.00 -32.69 -11.27
CA TRP A 63 12.68 -32.17 -11.64
C TRP A 63 12.46 -30.76 -11.10
N SER A 64 12.74 -30.52 -9.83
CA SER A 64 12.61 -29.18 -9.23
C SER A 64 13.55 -28.14 -9.88
N ALA A 65 14.75 -28.55 -10.28
CA ALA A 65 15.71 -27.68 -10.95
C ALA A 65 15.31 -27.34 -12.39
N GLY A 66 14.75 -28.31 -13.11
CA GLY A 66 14.42 -28.21 -14.54
C GLY A 66 13.10 -27.51 -14.85
N VAL A 67 12.15 -27.46 -13.91
CA VAL A 67 10.87 -26.75 -14.14
C VAL A 67 11.04 -25.27 -13.84
N VAL A 68 10.68 -24.44 -14.83
CA VAL A 68 10.67 -22.98 -14.75
C VAL A 68 9.27 -22.48 -15.09
N ALA A 69 8.79 -21.47 -14.38
CA ALA A 69 7.53 -20.80 -14.72
C ALA A 69 7.77 -19.32 -15.00
N VAL A 70 7.15 -18.82 -16.06
CA VAL A 70 7.24 -17.43 -16.52
C VAL A 70 5.83 -16.89 -16.71
N ARG A 71 5.60 -15.65 -16.27
CA ARG A 71 4.34 -14.94 -16.48
C ARG A 71 4.43 -14.18 -17.80
N LEU A 72 3.49 -14.39 -18.72
CA LEU A 72 3.52 -13.78 -20.05
C LEU A 72 2.91 -12.36 -20.05
N ASP A 73 1.93 -12.11 -19.18
CA ASP A 73 1.15 -10.86 -19.15
C ASP A 73 1.70 -9.82 -18.16
N SER A 74 2.96 -9.97 -17.72
CA SER A 74 3.56 -9.02 -16.78
C SER A 74 3.92 -7.70 -17.49
N PRO A 75 3.65 -6.53 -16.88
CA PRO A 75 4.32 -5.29 -17.27
C PRO A 75 5.84 -5.46 -17.25
N GLU A 76 6.56 -4.59 -17.98
CA GLU A 76 8.03 -4.51 -17.92
C GLU A 76 8.54 -4.59 -16.48
N GLU A 77 9.66 -5.31 -16.31
CA GLU A 77 10.19 -5.73 -15.01
C GLU A 77 10.25 -4.54 -14.02
N GLY A 78 9.43 -4.60 -12.96
CA GLY A 78 9.38 -3.60 -11.88
C GLY A 78 8.29 -2.52 -11.97
N ARG A 79 7.40 -2.54 -12.98
CA ARG A 79 6.25 -1.63 -13.02
C ARG A 79 4.98 -2.28 -12.47
N ASP A 80 4.28 -1.54 -11.61
CA ASP A 80 2.94 -1.91 -11.15
C ASP A 80 1.93 -1.73 -12.30
N LEU A 81 1.02 -2.71 -12.48
CA LEU A 81 -0.09 -2.60 -13.42
C LEU A 81 -1.18 -1.71 -12.82
N GLU A 82 -1.46 -0.57 -13.44
CA GLU A 82 -2.51 0.35 -13.01
C GLU A 82 -3.80 0.07 -13.79
N VAL A 83 -4.89 -0.20 -13.09
CA VAL A 83 -6.21 -0.46 -13.69
C VAL A 83 -7.31 0.28 -12.93
N VAL A 84 -8.47 0.45 -13.56
CA VAL A 84 -9.64 1.05 -12.92
C VAL A 84 -10.55 -0.03 -12.35
N ILE A 85 -11.41 0.35 -11.41
CA ILE A 85 -12.46 -0.56 -10.93
C ILE A 85 -13.35 -0.99 -12.10
N GLY A 86 -13.60 -2.30 -12.20
CA GLY A 86 -14.34 -2.97 -13.27
C GLY A 86 -13.45 -3.64 -14.33
N SER A 87 -12.15 -3.32 -14.37
CA SER A 87 -11.22 -3.93 -15.32
C SER A 87 -11.06 -5.44 -15.10
N LEU A 88 -10.86 -6.17 -16.20
CA LEU A 88 -10.53 -7.59 -16.21
C LEU A 88 -9.05 -7.74 -16.56
N VAL A 89 -8.25 -8.30 -15.65
CA VAL A 89 -6.82 -8.54 -15.83
C VAL A 89 -6.63 -10.01 -16.22
N PRO A 90 -6.26 -10.32 -17.47
CA PRO A 90 -5.89 -11.68 -17.84
C PRO A 90 -4.53 -12.04 -17.22
N VAL A 91 -4.41 -13.29 -16.78
CA VAL A 91 -3.21 -13.82 -16.17
C VAL A 91 -2.85 -15.16 -16.78
N THR A 92 -1.74 -15.16 -17.50
CA THR A 92 -1.17 -16.35 -18.13
C THR A 92 0.20 -16.67 -17.53
N VAL A 93 0.31 -17.87 -16.96
CA VAL A 93 1.57 -18.41 -16.46
C VAL A 93 1.95 -19.63 -17.29
N GLU A 94 3.09 -19.56 -17.96
CA GLU A 94 3.66 -20.66 -18.72
C GLU A 94 4.68 -21.41 -17.88
N VAL A 95 4.48 -22.72 -17.74
CA VAL A 95 5.36 -23.64 -17.02
C VAL A 95 6.06 -24.51 -18.05
N THR A 96 7.39 -24.44 -18.07
CA THR A 96 8.25 -25.10 -19.06
C THR A 96 9.24 -26.02 -18.36
N ASN A 97 9.38 -27.25 -18.87
CA ASN A 97 10.46 -28.16 -18.46
C ASN A 97 11.71 -27.91 -19.29
N GLN A 98 12.69 -27.21 -18.71
CA GLN A 98 14.02 -26.99 -19.30
C GLN A 98 15.02 -28.13 -18.96
N GLY A 99 14.60 -29.09 -18.14
CA GLY A 99 15.37 -30.28 -17.81
C GLY A 99 15.40 -31.31 -18.94
N LYS A 100 16.35 -32.24 -18.84
CA LYS A 100 16.49 -33.37 -19.79
C LYS A 100 15.56 -34.54 -19.48
N LEU A 101 15.02 -34.61 -18.26
CA LEU A 101 14.15 -35.69 -17.81
C LEU A 101 12.68 -35.28 -17.95
N PRO A 102 11.78 -36.20 -18.33
CA PRO A 102 10.35 -35.95 -18.26
C PRO A 102 9.93 -35.78 -16.79
N VAL A 103 9.15 -34.75 -16.52
CA VAL A 103 8.57 -34.49 -15.20
C VAL A 103 7.19 -35.13 -15.18
N ALA A 104 7.03 -36.18 -14.37
CA ALA A 104 5.76 -36.93 -14.34
C ALA A 104 4.63 -36.08 -13.76
N TRP A 105 4.93 -35.22 -12.78
CA TRP A 105 3.97 -34.30 -12.22
C TRP A 105 4.67 -33.04 -11.68
N VAL A 106 4.03 -31.90 -11.92
CA VAL A 106 4.28 -30.64 -11.24
C VAL A 106 2.92 -30.01 -10.95
N LEU A 107 2.71 -29.66 -9.69
CA LEU A 107 1.60 -28.83 -9.25
C LEU A 107 2.07 -27.38 -9.34
N ALA A 108 1.42 -26.60 -10.19
CA ALA A 108 1.65 -25.17 -10.26
C ALA A 108 0.41 -24.45 -9.68
N GLU A 109 0.63 -23.68 -8.63
CA GLU A 109 -0.38 -22.83 -7.98
C GLU A 109 0.04 -21.37 -8.10
N ASP A 110 -0.78 -20.53 -8.74
CA ASP A 110 -0.60 -19.08 -8.65
C ASP A 110 -1.29 -18.56 -7.39
N LEU A 111 -0.49 -18.02 -6.47
CA LEU A 111 -0.98 -17.58 -5.16
C LEU A 111 -1.64 -16.21 -5.27
N ILE A 112 -2.84 -16.09 -4.72
CA ILE A 112 -3.53 -14.81 -4.55
C ILE A 112 -3.89 -14.69 -3.07
N PRO A 113 -3.69 -13.53 -2.44
CA PRO A 113 -3.99 -13.35 -1.02
C PRO A 113 -5.45 -13.67 -0.73
N ARG A 114 -5.66 -14.35 0.40
CA ARG A 114 -7.00 -14.66 0.90
C ARG A 114 -7.84 -13.40 1.08
N GLY A 115 -7.28 -12.30 1.57
CA GLY A 115 -8.01 -11.04 1.73
C GLY A 115 -8.52 -10.42 0.43
N ALA A 116 -7.96 -10.78 -0.73
CA ALA A 116 -8.44 -10.30 -2.03
C ALA A 116 -9.48 -11.23 -2.68
N THR A 117 -9.54 -12.49 -2.24
CA THR A 117 -10.38 -13.54 -2.84
C THR A 117 -11.49 -14.04 -1.92
N GLN A 118 -11.35 -13.85 -0.61
CA GLN A 118 -12.37 -14.20 0.37
C GLN A 118 -13.46 -13.14 0.37
N GLN A 119 -14.69 -13.62 0.22
CA GLN A 119 -15.90 -12.91 0.62
C GLN A 119 -15.74 -12.46 2.06
N ALA A 120 -15.85 -11.16 2.33
CA ALA A 120 -15.79 -10.63 3.68
C ALA A 120 -16.89 -11.33 4.51
N ARG A 121 -16.50 -12.21 5.43
CA ARG A 121 -17.44 -12.81 6.38
C ARG A 121 -17.87 -11.70 7.34
N GLN A 122 -19.05 -11.14 7.10
CA GLN A 122 -19.71 -10.30 8.08
C GLN A 122 -20.13 -11.18 9.26
N ALA A 123 -19.85 -10.73 10.49
CA ALA A 123 -19.99 -11.50 11.72
C ALA A 123 -21.43 -11.91 12.09
N ASP A 124 -22.45 -11.43 11.36
CA ASP A 124 -23.87 -11.54 11.73
C ASP A 124 -24.69 -12.56 10.91
N GLY A 125 -24.06 -13.47 10.16
CA GLY A 125 -24.77 -14.61 9.54
C GLY A 125 -25.78 -14.27 8.44
N MET A 126 -25.91 -13.00 8.04
CA MET A 126 -26.70 -12.56 6.89
C MET A 126 -25.91 -12.74 5.58
N ALA A 127 -26.60 -13.08 4.49
CA ALA A 127 -25.98 -13.38 3.19
C ALA A 127 -25.03 -12.26 2.72
N ILE A 128 -23.79 -12.64 2.37
CA ILE A 128 -22.71 -11.73 1.97
C ILE A 128 -23.02 -11.17 0.58
N ASP A 129 -23.04 -9.83 0.44
CA ASP A 129 -23.13 -9.17 -0.87
C ASP A 129 -21.90 -9.57 -1.73
N PRO A 130 -22.09 -10.22 -2.90
CA PRO A 130 -21.02 -10.59 -3.82
C PRO A 130 -20.09 -9.43 -4.19
N ARG A 131 -20.56 -8.18 -4.06
CA ARG A 131 -19.81 -6.94 -4.30
C ARG A 131 -18.64 -6.70 -3.33
N THR A 132 -18.55 -7.45 -2.23
CA THR A 132 -17.48 -7.27 -1.23
C THR A 132 -16.18 -7.97 -1.58
N THR A 133 -16.17 -8.90 -2.53
CA THR A 133 -14.93 -9.60 -2.94
C THR A 133 -14.08 -8.67 -3.80
N PRO A 134 -12.86 -8.27 -3.38
CA PRO A 134 -12.06 -7.31 -4.13
C PRO A 134 -11.66 -7.79 -5.53
N LEU A 135 -11.24 -9.06 -5.62
CA LEU A 135 -10.71 -9.70 -6.82
C LEU A 135 -11.35 -11.08 -7.06
N PRO A 136 -12.60 -11.17 -7.56
CA PRO A 136 -13.14 -12.43 -8.05
C PRO A 136 -12.30 -12.96 -9.22
N ILE A 137 -12.09 -14.28 -9.20
CA ILE A 137 -11.27 -15.00 -10.17
C ILE A 137 -12.18 -15.82 -11.07
N GLU A 138 -11.97 -15.73 -12.37
CA GLU A 138 -12.62 -16.57 -13.37
C GLU A 138 -11.56 -17.51 -13.97
N GLY A 139 -11.75 -18.83 -13.82
CA GLY A 139 -10.80 -19.85 -14.30
C GLY A 139 -10.04 -20.58 -13.19
N ALA A 140 -9.02 -21.36 -13.58
CA ALA A 140 -8.27 -22.22 -12.67
C ALA A 140 -6.84 -21.68 -12.46
N ARG A 141 -6.52 -21.26 -11.24
CA ARG A 141 -5.17 -20.82 -10.83
C ARG A 141 -4.25 -21.95 -10.36
N LEU A 142 -4.77 -23.17 -10.35
CA LEU A 142 -4.11 -24.39 -9.86
C LEU A 142 -4.19 -25.44 -10.96
N ALA A 143 -3.04 -26.00 -11.36
CA ALA A 143 -3.00 -27.09 -12.32
C ALA A 143 -1.95 -28.13 -11.93
N VAL A 144 -2.29 -29.40 -12.09
CA VAL A 144 -1.34 -30.51 -12.06
C VAL A 144 -1.02 -30.89 -13.50
N MET A 145 0.26 -30.94 -13.85
CA MET A 145 0.67 -31.22 -15.21
C MET A 145 1.90 -32.13 -15.27
N ALA A 146 1.93 -33.01 -16.26
CA ALA A 146 3.13 -33.71 -16.70
C ALA A 146 3.80 -32.92 -17.85
N LEU A 147 5.13 -32.87 -17.87
CA LEU A 147 5.91 -32.12 -18.86
C LEU A 147 7.08 -32.96 -19.41
N LEU A 148 7.04 -33.24 -20.71
CA LEU A 148 8.20 -33.78 -21.43
C LEU A 148 9.35 -32.76 -21.49
N PRO A 149 10.60 -33.17 -21.75
CA PRO A 149 11.71 -32.25 -21.95
C PRO A 149 11.38 -31.21 -23.05
N GLY A 150 11.55 -29.93 -22.75
CA GLY A 150 11.23 -28.82 -23.65
C GLY A 150 9.74 -28.51 -23.79
N GLN A 151 8.84 -29.26 -23.14
CA GLN A 151 7.40 -29.01 -23.21
C GLN A 151 7.00 -27.86 -22.28
N SER A 152 6.10 -27.02 -22.78
CA SER A 152 5.45 -25.95 -22.02
C SER A 152 3.95 -26.20 -21.91
N LYS A 153 3.37 -25.84 -20.76
CA LYS A 153 1.92 -25.79 -20.54
C LYS A 153 1.55 -24.51 -19.82
N ARG A 154 0.31 -24.05 -19.99
CA ARG A 154 -0.16 -22.76 -19.48
C ARG A 154 -1.25 -22.92 -18.44
N ILE A 155 -1.23 -22.02 -17.47
CA ILE A 155 -2.32 -21.75 -16.54
C ILE A 155 -2.87 -20.39 -16.94
N GLU A 156 -4.16 -20.35 -17.26
CA GLU A 156 -4.86 -19.17 -17.73
C GLU A 156 -6.07 -18.92 -16.83
N TYR A 157 -6.13 -17.73 -16.26
CA TYR A 157 -7.29 -17.24 -15.50
C TYR A 157 -7.38 -15.73 -15.62
N SER A 158 -8.53 -15.16 -15.29
CA SER A 158 -8.71 -13.72 -15.27
C SER A 158 -9.13 -13.25 -13.88
N VAL A 159 -8.71 -12.03 -13.53
CA VAL A 159 -9.02 -11.39 -12.26
C VAL A 159 -9.82 -10.13 -12.54
N ARG A 160 -11.03 -10.05 -12.00
CA ARG A 160 -11.87 -8.86 -12.14
C ARG A 160 -11.67 -7.94 -10.95
N CYS A 161 -11.29 -6.70 -11.21
CA CYS A 161 -10.95 -5.72 -10.17
C CYS A 161 -12.20 -4.96 -9.71
N LEU A 162 -12.88 -5.43 -8.65
CA LEU A 162 -14.13 -4.82 -8.19
C LEU A 162 -13.94 -3.71 -7.14
N ARG A 163 -12.76 -3.66 -6.52
CA ARG A 163 -12.46 -2.74 -5.43
C ARG A 163 -11.07 -2.16 -5.56
N ARG A 164 -10.89 -0.91 -5.13
CA ARG A 164 -9.58 -0.27 -5.15
C ARG A 164 -8.62 -0.94 -4.16
N GLY A 165 -7.34 -0.81 -4.41
CA GLY A 165 -6.31 -1.41 -3.56
C GLY A 165 -5.04 -1.70 -4.31
N TYR A 166 -4.04 -2.14 -3.54
CA TYR A 166 -2.79 -2.67 -4.07
C TYR A 166 -2.75 -4.18 -3.86
N PHE A 167 -2.81 -4.94 -4.95
CA PHE A 167 -2.93 -6.38 -4.91
C PHE A 167 -1.73 -7.05 -5.55
N GLN A 168 -1.24 -8.11 -4.91
CA GLN A 168 -0.23 -8.98 -5.49
C GLN A 168 -0.92 -10.20 -6.10
N ILE A 169 -0.58 -10.50 -7.35
CA ILE A 169 -0.97 -11.73 -8.04
C ILE A 169 0.30 -12.57 -8.22
N GLY A 170 0.25 -13.80 -7.71
CA GLY A 170 1.41 -14.64 -7.51
C GLY A 170 2.11 -14.37 -6.16
N PRO A 171 3.30 -14.95 -5.92
CA PRO A 171 4.10 -15.71 -6.88
C PRO A 171 3.45 -17.04 -7.27
N THR A 172 3.90 -17.59 -8.39
CA THR A 172 3.56 -18.98 -8.74
C THR A 172 4.45 -19.92 -7.94
N VAL A 173 3.83 -20.81 -7.17
CA VAL A 173 4.51 -21.87 -6.44
C VAL A 173 4.44 -23.15 -7.25
N LEU A 174 5.60 -23.75 -7.47
CA LEU A 174 5.75 -25.05 -8.10
C LEU A 174 6.06 -26.09 -7.03
N GLU A 175 5.20 -27.09 -6.90
CA GLU A 175 5.43 -28.29 -6.11
C GLU A 175 5.68 -29.47 -7.05
N THR A 176 6.79 -30.16 -6.85
CA THR A 176 7.11 -31.41 -7.56
C THR A 176 7.79 -32.35 -6.59
N GLY A 177 7.90 -33.62 -6.94
CA GLY A 177 8.52 -34.63 -6.10
C GLY A 177 8.77 -35.92 -6.85
N ASP A 178 9.44 -36.86 -6.21
CA ASP A 178 9.70 -38.16 -6.83
C ASP A 178 8.37 -38.91 -7.11
N PRO A 179 8.37 -39.90 -8.02
CA PRO A 179 7.17 -40.67 -8.35
C PRO A 179 6.51 -41.39 -7.16
N VAL A 180 7.27 -41.71 -6.11
CA VAL A 180 6.78 -42.41 -4.91
C VAL A 180 6.27 -41.41 -3.85
N GLY A 181 6.55 -40.11 -4.03
CA GLY A 181 6.11 -39.03 -3.16
C GLY A 181 6.86 -38.90 -1.83
N MET A 182 8.03 -39.54 -1.71
CA MET A 182 8.88 -39.50 -0.51
C MET A 182 9.56 -38.13 -0.31
N PHE A 183 9.88 -37.45 -1.39
CA PHE A 183 10.59 -36.18 -1.47
C PHE A 183 9.74 -35.16 -2.21
N ARG A 184 9.16 -34.22 -1.47
CA ARG A 184 8.49 -33.04 -2.04
C ARG A 184 9.45 -31.87 -2.06
N ARG A 185 9.44 -31.12 -3.16
CA ARG A 185 10.24 -29.92 -3.39
C ARG A 185 9.31 -28.78 -3.79
N TYR A 186 9.47 -27.65 -3.12
CA TYR A 186 8.76 -26.42 -3.41
C TYR A 186 9.73 -25.41 -4.01
N ARG A 187 9.31 -24.76 -5.09
CA ARG A 187 10.09 -23.71 -5.74
C ARG A 187 9.20 -22.53 -6.10
N LEU A 188 9.73 -21.32 -5.93
CA LEU A 188 9.12 -20.13 -6.52
C LEU A 188 9.38 -20.16 -8.03
N GLY A 189 8.31 -20.25 -8.80
CA GLY A 189 8.31 -20.19 -10.25
C GLY A 189 8.29 -18.73 -10.71
N ALA A 190 7.15 -18.28 -11.23
CA ALA A 190 7.01 -16.91 -11.69
C ALA A 190 6.96 -15.91 -10.52
N ARG A 191 7.64 -14.77 -10.70
CA ARG A 191 7.60 -13.65 -9.76
C ARG A 191 6.18 -13.08 -9.64
N PRO A 192 5.86 -12.44 -8.49
CA PRO A 192 4.57 -11.77 -8.34
C PRO A 192 4.47 -10.58 -9.30
N MET A 193 3.27 -10.35 -9.82
CA MET A 193 2.89 -9.08 -10.44
C MET A 193 2.06 -8.27 -9.45
N PHE A 194 2.20 -6.95 -9.48
CA PHE A 194 1.47 -6.04 -8.63
C PHE A 194 0.45 -5.25 -9.44
N VAL A 195 -0.78 -5.21 -8.95
CA VAL A 195 -1.91 -4.52 -9.59
C VAL A 195 -2.41 -3.44 -8.65
N THR A 196 -2.32 -2.18 -9.08
CA THR A 196 -2.92 -1.02 -8.40
C THR A 196 -4.28 -0.74 -9.03
N VAL A 197 -5.36 -0.99 -8.30
CA VAL A 197 -6.72 -0.68 -8.74
C VAL A 197 -7.08 0.72 -8.23
N LEU A 198 -7.24 1.67 -9.16
CA LEU A 198 -7.53 3.07 -8.86
C LEU A 198 -8.93 3.26 -8.27
N PRO A 199 -9.13 4.22 -7.35
CA PRO A 199 -10.46 4.56 -6.84
C PRO A 199 -11.35 5.09 -7.96
N LYS A 200 -12.67 4.94 -7.78
CA LYS A 200 -13.65 5.64 -8.61
C LYS A 200 -13.55 7.14 -8.36
N VAL A 201 -13.91 7.92 -9.37
CA VAL A 201 -13.97 9.39 -9.31
C VAL A 201 -15.38 9.78 -9.72
N GLN A 202 -16.08 10.47 -8.83
CA GLN A 202 -17.37 11.05 -9.13
C GLN A 202 -17.15 12.45 -9.72
N LEU A 203 -17.35 12.58 -11.03
CA LEU A 203 -17.16 13.84 -11.73
C LEU A 203 -18.27 14.83 -11.38
N LEU A 204 -17.87 16.06 -11.05
CA LEU A 204 -18.79 17.19 -10.92
C LEU A 204 -19.10 17.75 -12.30
N SER A 205 -20.38 17.94 -12.63
CA SER A 205 -20.73 18.65 -13.85
C SER A 205 -20.20 20.09 -13.79
N THR A 206 -19.30 20.45 -14.71
CA THR A 206 -18.69 21.79 -14.79
C THR A 206 -19.72 22.92 -14.87
N TYR A 207 -20.92 22.62 -15.42
CA TYR A 207 -22.01 23.59 -15.56
C TYR A 207 -22.57 24.05 -14.21
N GLU A 208 -22.50 23.22 -13.17
CA GLU A 208 -23.00 23.56 -11.82
C GLU A 208 -22.03 24.45 -11.03
N ILE A 209 -20.72 24.36 -11.32
CA ILE A 209 -19.67 25.13 -10.64
C ILE A 209 -19.65 26.58 -11.16
N GLY A 210 -19.88 26.77 -12.46
CA GLY A 210 -19.90 28.10 -13.09
C GLY A 210 -21.09 28.97 -12.70
N SER A 211 -22.24 28.38 -12.32
CA SER A 211 -23.47 29.13 -12.04
C SER A 211 -23.47 29.89 -10.70
N ARG A 212 -22.53 29.58 -9.79
CA ARG A 212 -22.48 30.17 -8.45
C ARG A 212 -21.21 30.95 -8.15
N ARG A 213 -20.37 31.21 -9.17
CA ARG A 213 -19.41 32.30 -9.09
C ARG A 213 -20.15 33.59 -9.44
N PRO A 214 -20.64 34.39 -8.49
CA PRO A 214 -20.97 35.76 -8.85
C PRO A 214 -19.70 36.39 -9.39
N ILE A 215 -19.85 37.13 -10.47
CA ILE A 215 -18.80 37.97 -11.04
C ILE A 215 -18.41 38.98 -9.94
N GLY A 216 -17.39 38.63 -9.14
CA GLY A 216 -16.93 39.36 -7.97
C GLY A 216 -16.15 38.47 -7.01
N GLU A 217 -15.03 38.95 -6.47
CA GLU A 217 -14.22 38.27 -5.45
C GLU A 217 -15.06 38.07 -4.16
N ILE A 218 -15.71 36.93 -3.99
CA ILE A 218 -16.26 36.56 -2.69
C ILE A 218 -15.10 36.11 -1.80
N LYS A 219 -14.78 36.97 -0.82
CA LYS A 219 -13.79 36.72 0.23
C LYS A 219 -14.34 35.71 1.23
N ILE A 220 -13.97 34.43 1.10
CA ILE A 220 -14.35 33.38 2.03
C ILE A 220 -13.18 33.10 2.96
N ARG A 221 -13.40 33.44 4.24
CA ARG A 221 -12.43 33.50 5.36
C ARG A 221 -11.24 34.41 5.08
N ALA A 222 -11.24 35.57 5.75
CA ALA A 222 -10.01 36.31 5.97
C ALA A 222 -9.05 35.38 6.73
N SER A 223 -8.01 34.88 6.07
CA SER A 223 -6.85 34.36 6.78
C SER A 223 -6.39 35.45 7.75
N SER A 224 -6.01 35.06 8.98
CA SER A 224 -5.31 36.00 9.87
C SER A 224 -3.97 36.45 9.26
N MET A 225 -3.48 35.71 8.25
CA MET A 225 -2.36 36.11 7.43
C MET A 225 -2.81 37.10 6.36
N THR A 226 -2.27 38.30 6.44
CA THR A 226 -2.42 39.31 5.39
C THR A 226 -1.37 39.12 4.30
N ASP A 227 -1.75 39.29 3.04
CA ASP A 227 -0.81 39.28 1.92
C ASP A 227 -0.02 40.62 1.89
N PRO A 228 1.30 40.63 2.18
CA PRO A 228 2.10 41.84 2.22
C PRO A 228 2.26 42.51 0.83
N THR A 229 1.89 41.84 -0.25
CA THR A 229 1.93 42.37 -1.62
C THR A 229 0.65 43.11 -2.01
N ARG A 230 -0.49 42.80 -1.37
CA ARG A 230 -1.80 43.38 -1.65
C ARG A 230 -2.20 44.40 -0.59
N LEU A 231 -1.83 45.67 -0.81
CA LEU A 231 -2.28 46.77 0.05
C LEU A 231 -3.76 47.07 -0.22
N ARG A 232 -4.64 46.76 0.76
CA ARG A 232 -6.07 47.11 0.71
C ARG A 232 -6.29 48.61 0.91
N GLY A 233 -5.47 49.24 1.74
CA GLY A 233 -5.58 50.64 2.07
C GLY A 233 -4.73 51.04 3.26
N ILE A 234 -4.97 52.24 3.75
CA ILE A 234 -4.22 52.84 4.85
C ILE A 234 -5.25 53.34 5.86
N ARG A 235 -5.06 53.01 7.14
CA ARG A 235 -5.89 53.49 8.25
C ARG A 235 -5.03 54.22 9.28
N GLN A 236 -5.66 55.01 10.14
CA GLN A 236 -4.95 55.60 11.28
C GLN A 236 -4.44 54.49 12.21
N TRP A 237 -3.17 54.60 12.61
CA TRP A 237 -2.52 53.62 13.49
C TRP A 237 -3.22 53.60 14.85
N GLN A 238 -3.46 52.41 15.36
CA GLN A 238 -4.07 52.19 16.67
C GLN A 238 -3.10 51.46 17.58
N ILE A 239 -3.24 51.69 18.88
CA ILE A 239 -2.45 50.99 19.91
C ILE A 239 -2.74 49.49 19.78
N GLY A 240 -1.71 48.72 19.40
CA GLY A 240 -1.80 47.29 19.08
C GLY A 240 -1.29 46.95 17.67
N ASP A 241 -1.24 47.92 16.75
CA ASP A 241 -0.65 47.72 15.43
C ASP A 241 0.89 47.66 15.51
N PRO A 242 1.53 46.67 14.88
CA PRO A 242 2.98 46.54 14.95
C PRO A 242 3.67 47.68 14.19
N LEU A 243 4.73 48.27 14.73
CA LEU A 243 5.41 49.42 14.10
C LEU A 243 5.91 49.14 12.67
N ARG A 244 6.18 47.87 12.32
CA ARG A 244 6.54 47.46 10.94
C ARG A 244 5.42 47.67 9.91
N SER A 245 4.16 47.78 10.35
CA SER A 245 3.03 48.05 9.46
C SER A 245 2.85 49.54 9.18
N VAL A 246 3.64 50.44 9.77
CA VAL A 246 3.52 51.89 9.56
C VAL A 246 3.80 52.26 8.11
N HIS A 247 2.90 53.05 7.51
CA HIS A 247 3.10 53.65 6.20
C HIS A 247 3.78 55.02 6.36
N TRP A 248 5.11 55.04 6.32
CA TRP A 248 5.91 56.25 6.57
C TRP A 248 5.56 57.41 5.64
N ALA A 249 5.32 57.16 4.35
CA ALA A 249 4.96 58.23 3.41
C ALA A 249 3.60 58.89 3.70
N ALA A 250 2.61 58.16 4.22
CA ALA A 250 1.31 58.72 4.59
C ALA A 250 1.41 59.48 5.92
N THR A 251 2.18 58.92 6.86
CA THR A 251 2.50 59.54 8.15
C THR A 251 3.22 60.86 7.98
N ALA A 252 4.22 60.93 7.08
CA ALA A 252 4.98 62.15 6.81
C ALA A 252 4.11 63.29 6.23
N ARG A 253 3.06 62.98 5.46
CA ARG A 253 2.16 63.98 4.88
C ARG A 253 1.09 64.48 5.85
N THR A 254 0.65 63.64 6.76
CA THR A 254 -0.51 63.92 7.65
C THR A 254 -0.10 64.28 9.07
N GLY A 255 1.17 64.06 9.45
CA GLY A 255 1.68 64.28 10.81
C GLY A 255 1.15 63.27 11.85
N THR A 256 0.37 62.29 11.44
CA THR A 256 -0.23 61.27 12.31
C THR A 256 0.14 59.87 11.82
N LEU A 257 0.37 58.93 12.74
CA LEU A 257 0.76 57.56 12.38
C LEU A 257 -0.36 56.86 11.60
N HIS A 258 0.02 56.26 10.48
CA HIS A 258 -0.86 55.49 9.62
C HIS A 258 -0.33 54.06 9.46
N SER A 259 -1.23 53.07 9.52
CA SER A 259 -0.92 51.64 9.41
C SER A 259 -1.41 51.09 8.06
N LYS A 260 -0.58 50.29 7.40
CA LYS A 260 -0.89 49.56 6.16
C LYS A 260 -1.90 48.47 6.49
N VAL A 261 -3.06 48.53 5.84
CA VAL A 261 -4.05 47.44 5.86
C VAL A 261 -3.87 46.66 4.59
N TYR A 262 -3.51 45.41 4.73
CA TYR A 262 -3.33 44.47 3.63
C TYR A 262 -4.63 43.69 3.39
N GLU A 263 -4.82 43.19 2.18
CA GLU A 263 -5.89 42.23 1.93
C GLU A 263 -5.58 40.91 2.63
N PRO A 264 -6.59 40.24 3.20
CA PRO A 264 -6.39 38.87 3.66
C PRO A 264 -6.00 37.99 2.46
N SER A 265 -5.04 37.09 2.65
CA SER A 265 -4.72 36.12 1.61
C SER A 265 -5.94 35.24 1.35
N SER A 266 -6.32 35.08 0.09
CA SER A 266 -7.27 34.05 -0.32
C SER A 266 -6.51 32.72 -0.35
N VAL A 267 -6.90 31.81 0.55
CA VAL A 267 -6.41 30.43 0.52
C VAL A 267 -7.02 29.77 -0.72
N ALA A 268 -6.18 29.31 -1.63
CA ALA A 268 -6.59 28.71 -2.89
C ALA A 268 -6.23 27.22 -2.87
N GLY A 269 -7.18 26.35 -3.23
CA GLY A 269 -6.96 24.90 -3.19
C GLY A 269 -7.08 24.25 -1.81
N ALA A 270 -6.74 22.96 -1.74
CA ALA A 270 -6.91 22.17 -0.52
C ALA A 270 -5.84 21.09 -0.32
N THR A 271 -5.40 20.92 0.93
CA THR A 271 -4.68 19.73 1.38
C THR A 271 -5.68 18.77 2.00
N ILE A 272 -5.89 17.64 1.34
CA ILE A 272 -6.83 16.60 1.80
C ILE A 272 -6.13 15.78 2.88
N ILE A 273 -6.72 15.74 4.07
CA ILE A 273 -6.22 14.98 5.21
C ILE A 273 -7.14 13.81 5.47
N LEU A 274 -6.62 12.58 5.42
CA LEU A 274 -7.40 11.38 5.68
C LEU A 274 -6.99 10.75 7.01
N ASP A 275 -7.95 10.59 7.91
CA ASP A 275 -7.76 9.77 9.10
C ASP A 275 -8.10 8.31 8.82
N LEU A 276 -7.09 7.45 8.89
CA LEU A 276 -7.16 6.01 8.64
C LEU A 276 -6.67 5.20 9.85
N HIS A 277 -6.70 5.77 11.05
CA HIS A 277 -6.37 5.04 12.27
C HIS A 277 -7.44 3.98 12.59
N VAL A 278 -7.03 2.78 13.00
CA VAL A 278 -7.96 1.65 13.28
C VAL A 278 -8.96 1.95 14.40
N ASP A 279 -8.58 2.74 15.41
CA ASP A 279 -9.48 3.08 16.53
C ASP A 279 -10.57 4.07 16.13
N THR A 280 -10.26 5.03 15.25
CA THR A 280 -11.23 6.02 14.75
C THR A 280 -12.00 5.53 13.53
N ASN A 281 -11.52 4.48 12.86
CA ASN A 281 -12.15 3.80 11.73
C ASN A 281 -12.50 2.35 12.14
N PRO A 282 -13.62 2.14 12.87
CA PRO A 282 -13.98 0.86 13.46
C PRO A 282 -14.24 -0.18 12.36
N ASP A 283 -14.07 -1.47 12.67
CA ASP A 283 -14.26 -2.55 11.69
C ASP A 283 -15.71 -2.68 11.17
N GLN A 284 -16.67 -2.03 11.82
CA GLN A 284 -18.07 -2.04 11.39
C GLN A 284 -18.23 -1.32 10.03
N HIS A 285 -18.80 -2.02 9.04
CA HIS A 285 -18.92 -1.53 7.64
C HIS A 285 -17.58 -1.25 6.95
N GLU A 286 -16.47 -1.68 7.54
CA GLU A 286 -15.20 -1.73 6.83
C GLU A 286 -15.21 -2.92 5.88
N PRO A 287 -14.68 -2.75 4.66
CA PRO A 287 -13.86 -1.62 4.24
C PRO A 287 -14.59 -0.57 3.39
N LEU A 288 -15.93 -0.61 3.32
CA LEU A 288 -16.74 0.28 2.48
C LEU A 288 -16.63 1.74 2.93
N ARG A 289 -16.51 2.02 4.23
CA ARG A 289 -16.40 3.39 4.75
C ARG A 289 -15.08 4.04 4.37
N THR A 290 -13.95 3.37 4.63
CA THR A 290 -12.63 3.79 4.12
C THR A 290 -12.64 3.93 2.59
N ASP A 291 -13.36 3.05 1.89
CA ASP A 291 -13.51 3.15 0.44
C ASP A 291 -14.19 4.43 0.00
N LEU A 292 -15.31 4.76 0.62
CA LEU A 292 -16.07 5.97 0.37
C LEU A 292 -15.26 7.24 0.65
N THR A 293 -14.52 7.29 1.77
CA THR A 293 -13.64 8.43 2.11
C THR A 293 -12.63 8.70 0.98
N ILE A 294 -11.97 7.66 0.50
CA ILE A 294 -10.94 7.82 -0.54
C ILE A 294 -11.54 8.11 -1.92
N THR A 295 -12.73 7.58 -2.23
CA THR A 295 -13.48 7.97 -3.43
C THR A 295 -13.86 9.46 -3.37
N ALA A 296 -14.31 9.95 -2.21
CA ALA A 296 -14.58 11.37 -2.00
C ALA A 296 -13.30 12.22 -2.16
N ALA A 297 -12.19 11.80 -1.56
CA ALA A 297 -10.90 12.45 -1.69
C ALA A 297 -10.43 12.53 -3.16
N ALA A 298 -10.52 11.42 -3.90
CA ALA A 298 -10.18 11.38 -5.32
C ALA A 298 -11.08 12.30 -6.16
N SER A 299 -12.37 12.35 -5.83
CA SER A 299 -13.35 13.23 -6.51
C SER A 299 -13.07 14.71 -6.26
N ILE A 300 -12.69 15.08 -5.03
CA ILE A 300 -12.30 16.46 -4.69
C ILE A 300 -10.98 16.83 -5.37
N ALA A 301 -9.99 15.94 -5.38
CA ALA A 301 -8.73 16.18 -6.09
C ALA A 301 -8.94 16.39 -7.58
N ALA A 302 -9.81 15.59 -8.22
CA ALA A 302 -10.19 15.77 -9.62
C ALA A 302 -10.86 17.13 -9.85
N ALA A 303 -11.79 17.52 -8.98
CA ALA A 303 -12.49 18.79 -9.07
C ALA A 303 -11.56 20.00 -8.89
N LEU A 304 -10.57 19.91 -7.99
CA LEU A 304 -9.53 20.94 -7.80
C LEU A 304 -8.61 21.03 -9.01
N HIS A 305 -8.24 19.88 -9.59
CA HIS A 305 -7.47 19.81 -10.83
C HIS A 305 -8.21 20.50 -11.98
N ASP A 306 -9.50 20.19 -12.18
CA ASP A 306 -10.33 20.81 -13.22
C ASP A 306 -10.51 22.32 -13.01
N ALA A 307 -10.50 22.78 -11.75
CA ALA A 307 -10.53 24.20 -11.39
C ALA A 307 -9.17 24.90 -11.54
N GLY A 308 -8.07 24.17 -11.76
CA GLY A 308 -6.70 24.71 -11.82
C GLY A 308 -6.11 25.09 -10.46
N GLU A 309 -6.73 24.63 -9.37
CA GLU A 309 -6.33 24.92 -8.01
C GLU A 309 -5.26 23.94 -7.50
N PRO A 310 -4.38 24.35 -6.57
CA PRO A 310 -3.38 23.46 -6.00
C PRO A 310 -4.03 22.45 -5.04
N PHE A 311 -3.52 21.23 -5.02
CA PHE A 311 -4.04 20.19 -4.14
C PHE A 311 -2.92 19.30 -3.58
N GLY A 312 -3.11 18.82 -2.35
CA GLY A 312 -2.16 17.94 -1.64
C GLY A 312 -2.90 16.83 -0.88
N LEU A 313 -2.16 15.83 -0.42
CA LEU A 313 -2.69 14.73 0.38
C LEU A 313 -1.79 14.50 1.58
N ALA A 314 -2.38 14.31 2.75
CA ALA A 314 -1.67 13.96 3.96
C ALA A 314 -2.50 12.93 4.75
N THR A 315 -1.90 11.87 5.27
CA THR A 315 -2.65 10.86 6.03
C THR A 315 -1.77 10.14 7.03
N ASN A 316 -2.38 9.78 8.16
CA ASN A 316 -1.81 8.87 9.14
C ASN A 316 -1.94 7.39 8.72
N GLY A 317 -2.59 7.10 7.58
CA GLY A 317 -2.65 5.76 6.98
C GLY A 317 -1.30 5.28 6.45
N ARG A 318 -1.28 4.03 5.95
CA ARG A 318 -0.07 3.40 5.42
C ARG A 318 -0.19 3.10 3.93
N ASP A 319 0.91 3.25 3.21
CA ASP A 319 1.02 2.77 1.82
C ASP A 319 1.18 1.24 1.80
N ALA A 320 0.22 0.55 1.18
CA ALA A 320 0.25 -0.90 1.00
C ALA A 320 1.51 -1.40 0.27
N ALA A 321 2.05 -0.63 -0.67
CA ALA A 321 3.28 -1.00 -1.37
C ALA A 321 4.47 -1.00 -0.39
N ASP A 322 4.54 -0.01 0.50
CA ASP A 322 5.58 0.04 1.53
C ASP A 322 5.43 -1.06 2.57
N ARG A 323 4.19 -1.38 2.98
CA ARG A 323 3.90 -2.52 3.83
C ARG A 323 4.41 -3.83 3.22
N ILE A 324 4.11 -4.09 1.95
CA ILE A 324 4.53 -5.34 1.29
C ILE A 324 6.05 -5.41 1.17
N ARG A 325 6.75 -4.29 0.95
CA ARG A 325 8.22 -4.24 0.95
C ARG A 325 8.82 -4.54 2.34
N THR A 326 8.19 -4.06 3.41
CA THR A 326 8.74 -4.14 4.79
C THR A 326 8.34 -5.41 5.52
N GLU A 327 7.06 -5.78 5.50
CA GLU A 327 6.51 -6.95 6.20
C GLU A 327 6.49 -8.20 5.32
N GLY A 328 6.78 -8.07 4.03
CA GLY A 328 6.50 -9.11 3.06
C GLY A 328 4.99 -9.28 2.85
N PHE A 329 4.64 -10.26 2.04
CA PHE A 329 3.26 -10.52 1.69
C PHE A 329 2.55 -11.42 2.72
N ARG A 330 1.38 -11.01 3.22
CA ARG A 330 0.52 -11.84 4.07
C ARG A 330 -0.21 -12.90 3.22
N GLY A 331 0.53 -13.94 2.81
CA GLY A 331 0.04 -15.05 2.00
C GLY A 331 -0.42 -16.26 2.82
N ASP A 332 -1.15 -17.16 2.16
CA ASP A 332 -1.64 -18.44 2.70
C ASP A 332 -0.46 -19.33 3.16
N HIS A 333 -0.43 -19.64 4.45
CA HIS A 333 0.65 -20.37 5.11
C HIS A 333 0.66 -21.87 4.75
N ARG A 334 1.08 -22.21 3.53
CA ARG A 334 1.39 -23.60 3.14
C ARG A 334 2.87 -23.97 3.30
N VAL A 335 3.76 -22.99 3.46
CA VAL A 335 5.18 -23.21 3.77
C VAL A 335 5.44 -22.87 5.24
N ARG A 336 5.34 -23.90 6.11
CA ARG A 336 5.48 -23.79 7.58
C ARG A 336 6.83 -23.23 8.05
N ASP A 337 7.91 -23.44 7.29
CA ASP A 337 9.27 -23.12 7.79
C ASP A 337 9.73 -21.67 7.54
N ALA A 338 9.20 -21.00 6.52
CA ALA A 338 9.52 -19.59 6.27
C ALA A 338 8.69 -18.63 7.15
N SER A 339 7.54 -19.10 7.62
CA SER A 339 6.59 -18.30 8.40
C SER A 339 6.95 -18.21 9.88
N VAL A 340 7.61 -19.20 10.48
CA VAL A 340 8.07 -19.10 11.88
C VAL A 340 9.14 -18.01 12.03
N LYS A 341 10.05 -17.85 11.05
CA LYS A 341 11.04 -16.77 11.05
C LYS A 341 10.44 -15.37 10.79
N ALA A 342 9.39 -15.28 9.98
CA ALA A 342 8.68 -14.02 9.74
C ALA A 342 7.73 -13.65 10.89
N ALA A 343 7.11 -14.63 11.54
CA ALA A 343 6.24 -14.44 12.71
C ALA A 343 7.05 -14.16 13.98
N SER A 344 8.28 -14.67 14.11
CA SER A 344 9.20 -14.33 15.21
C SER A 344 9.81 -12.93 15.08
N LEU A 345 9.58 -12.22 13.96
CA LEU A 345 9.97 -10.82 13.75
C LEU A 345 8.81 -9.86 14.03
N LYS A 346 7.84 -10.27 14.84
CA LYS A 346 6.70 -9.43 15.22
C LYS A 346 6.79 -8.99 16.68
N GLN A 347 7.49 -7.89 16.90
CA GLN A 347 7.20 -6.93 17.97
C GLN A 347 7.91 -5.62 17.62
N LEU A 348 7.12 -4.55 17.51
CA LEU A 348 7.50 -3.13 17.27
C LEU A 348 7.68 -2.71 15.79
N ASN A 349 6.55 -2.29 15.18
CA ASN A 349 6.53 -1.50 13.96
C ASN A 349 6.96 -0.06 14.32
N GLU A 350 8.27 0.20 14.35
CA GLU A 350 8.85 1.34 15.07
C GLU A 350 9.04 2.63 14.24
N ARG A 351 8.52 2.73 13.00
CA ARG A 351 8.55 4.00 12.24
C ARG A 351 7.29 4.24 11.43
N LEU A 352 6.34 4.92 12.07
CA LEU A 352 5.09 5.42 11.51
C LEU A 352 5.38 6.61 10.60
N ARG A 353 5.71 6.35 9.33
CA ARG A 353 5.89 7.41 8.34
C ARG A 353 4.52 7.83 7.82
N PRO A 354 4.06 9.06 8.10
CA PRO A 354 2.87 9.59 7.47
C PRO A 354 3.04 9.60 5.95
N VAL A 355 1.96 9.34 5.22
CA VAL A 355 1.98 9.46 3.76
C VAL A 355 1.62 10.91 3.41
N LEU A 356 2.60 11.62 2.83
CA LEU A 356 2.48 13.02 2.43
C LEU A 356 2.75 13.14 0.94
N VAL A 357 1.83 13.79 0.24
CA VAL A 357 1.95 14.24 -1.14
C VAL A 357 1.85 15.76 -1.08
N ASN A 358 2.97 16.42 -1.41
CA ASN A 358 3.08 17.86 -1.36
C ASN A 358 2.02 18.54 -2.23
N VAL A 359 1.72 19.79 -1.91
CA VAL A 359 0.80 20.59 -2.69
C VAL A 359 1.43 20.92 -4.05
N ASP A 360 0.77 20.52 -5.13
CA ASP A 360 1.17 20.83 -6.50
C ASP A 360 -0.06 20.89 -7.42
N ARG A 361 0.16 21.10 -8.72
CA ARG A 361 -0.87 21.20 -9.76
C ARG A 361 -0.58 20.27 -10.93
N GLY A 362 -1.60 20.06 -11.76
CA GLY A 362 -1.45 19.41 -13.06
C GLY A 362 -1.74 17.91 -13.08
N PRO A 363 -1.67 17.30 -14.28
CA PRO A 363 -2.19 15.96 -14.51
C PRO A 363 -1.26 14.85 -13.97
N VAL A 364 0.05 15.09 -13.95
CA VAL A 364 1.02 14.14 -13.38
C VAL A 364 0.80 14.02 -11.87
N HIS A 365 0.62 15.16 -11.20
CA HIS A 365 0.30 15.22 -9.77
C HIS A 365 -1.02 14.52 -9.44
N LEU A 366 -2.05 14.74 -10.24
CA LEU A 366 -3.34 14.05 -10.06
C LEU A 366 -3.18 12.53 -10.17
N LYS A 367 -2.40 12.06 -11.15
CA LYS A 367 -2.12 10.63 -11.33
C LYS A 367 -1.37 10.04 -10.13
N GLU A 368 -0.38 10.75 -9.60
CA GLU A 368 0.33 10.37 -8.38
C GLU A 368 -0.61 10.30 -7.18
N MET A 369 -1.47 11.31 -7.01
CA MET A 369 -2.46 11.32 -5.94
C MET A 369 -3.42 10.13 -6.02
N PHE A 370 -3.96 9.81 -7.20
CA PHE A 370 -4.83 8.64 -7.38
C PHE A 370 -4.11 7.32 -7.09
N ARG A 371 -2.84 7.20 -7.49
CA ARG A 371 -2.02 6.03 -7.17
C ARG A 371 -1.83 5.90 -5.66
N THR A 372 -1.51 6.98 -4.97
CA THR A 372 -1.31 6.98 -3.52
C THR A 372 -2.61 6.64 -2.81
N LEU A 373 -3.72 7.31 -3.15
CA LEU A 373 -5.06 7.03 -2.63
C LEU A 373 -5.49 5.57 -2.85
N ALA A 374 -5.16 4.99 -4.01
CA ALA A 374 -5.46 3.59 -4.31
C ALA A 374 -4.74 2.60 -3.36
N ARG A 375 -3.57 2.98 -2.83
CA ARG A 375 -2.70 2.13 -2.02
C ARG A 375 -2.88 2.33 -0.51
N LEU A 376 -3.65 3.33 -0.09
CA LEU A 376 -3.84 3.61 1.33
C LEU A 376 -4.61 2.50 2.05
N GLU A 377 -4.04 2.05 3.17
CA GLU A 377 -4.63 1.10 4.11
C GLU A 377 -4.75 1.72 5.52
N ARG A 378 -5.72 1.21 6.31
CA ARG A 378 -5.84 1.53 7.73
C ARG A 378 -4.60 1.07 8.50
N THR A 379 -4.22 1.82 9.54
CA THR A 379 -3.04 1.50 10.37
C THR A 379 -3.30 1.73 11.85
N ASP A 380 -2.52 1.06 12.69
CA ASP A 380 -2.42 1.21 14.14
C ASP A 380 -1.29 2.19 14.54
N GLY A 381 -1.13 3.22 13.71
CA GLY A 381 -0.02 4.15 13.74
C GLY A 381 -0.27 5.40 14.55
N LEU A 382 0.06 6.56 13.96
CA LEU A 382 -0.20 7.84 14.61
C LEU A 382 -1.70 8.07 14.66
N THR A 383 -2.22 8.46 15.81
CA THR A 383 -3.57 9.01 15.91
C THR A 383 -3.67 10.31 15.10
N LEU A 384 -4.88 10.76 14.75
CA LEU A 384 -5.04 11.99 13.98
C LEU A 384 -4.42 13.20 14.71
N ALA A 385 -4.63 13.32 16.03
CA ALA A 385 -4.02 14.36 16.85
C ALA A 385 -2.47 14.34 16.78
N GLU A 386 -1.83 13.19 16.98
CA GLU A 386 -0.37 13.05 16.93
C GLU A 386 0.17 13.34 15.52
N PHE A 387 -0.51 12.80 14.50
CA PHE A 387 -0.19 13.05 13.11
C PHE A 387 -0.22 14.54 12.76
N LEU A 388 -1.25 15.26 13.18
CA LEU A 388 -1.38 16.69 12.92
C LEU A 388 -0.26 17.50 13.58
N VAL A 389 0.16 17.11 14.79
CA VAL A 389 1.28 17.75 15.50
C VAL A 389 2.61 17.47 14.80
N GLU A 390 2.87 16.21 14.44
CA GLU A 390 4.13 15.78 13.82
C GLU A 390 4.30 16.36 12.39
N THR A 391 3.20 16.51 11.66
CA THR A 391 3.23 16.95 10.25
C THR A 391 2.94 18.44 10.06
N GLU A 392 2.64 19.21 11.12
CA GLU A 392 2.27 20.63 11.02
C GLU A 392 3.29 21.45 10.22
N SER A 393 4.59 21.19 10.38
CA SER A 393 5.66 21.92 9.67
C SER A 393 5.79 21.55 8.19
N GLN A 394 5.20 20.43 7.77
CA GLN A 394 5.25 19.91 6.41
C GLN A 394 3.98 20.25 5.61
N LEU A 395 2.89 20.63 6.29
CA LEU A 395 1.65 21.03 5.67
C LEU A 395 1.74 22.45 5.13
N SER A 396 1.12 22.69 3.96
CA SER A 396 1.08 24.04 3.38
C SER A 396 -0.02 24.88 4.00
N SER A 397 0.36 26.01 4.61
CA SER A 397 -0.58 27.02 5.12
C SER A 397 -1.33 27.81 4.04
N GLU A 398 -0.97 27.61 2.76
CA GLU A 398 -1.57 28.31 1.62
C GLU A 398 -2.83 27.61 1.08
N THR A 399 -3.15 26.43 1.61
CA THR A 399 -4.30 25.62 1.19
C THR A 399 -5.26 25.36 2.35
N THR A 400 -6.52 25.08 2.04
CA THR A 400 -7.49 24.68 3.07
C THR A 400 -7.21 23.24 3.48
N MET A 401 -7.06 22.99 4.77
CA MET A 401 -6.99 21.63 5.33
C MET A 401 -8.39 21.01 5.32
N LEU A 402 -8.59 20.04 4.44
CA LEU A 402 -9.83 19.27 4.35
C LEU A 402 -9.67 17.94 5.06
N VAL A 403 -10.10 17.86 6.31
CA VAL A 403 -9.93 16.68 7.16
C VAL A 403 -11.12 15.75 7.02
N MET A 404 -10.90 14.51 6.59
CA MET A 404 -11.91 13.47 6.47
C MET A 404 -11.68 12.41 7.56
N LEU A 405 -12.71 12.15 8.36
CA LEU A 405 -12.63 11.24 9.50
C LEU A 405 -13.95 10.50 9.72
N GLN A 406 -13.92 9.30 10.29
CA GLN A 406 -15.12 8.51 10.62
C GLN A 406 -15.59 8.75 12.07
N GLN A 407 -14.64 8.74 13.00
CA GLN A 407 -14.81 9.11 14.39
C GLN A 407 -13.70 10.09 14.77
N ALA A 408 -13.93 10.87 15.84
CA ALA A 408 -12.92 11.76 16.40
C ALA A 408 -12.96 11.62 17.92
N THR A 409 -11.78 11.44 18.52
CA THR A 409 -11.61 11.53 19.96
C THR A 409 -11.63 12.99 20.41
N GLU A 410 -11.72 13.23 21.73
CA GLU A 410 -11.60 14.58 22.28
C GLU A 410 -10.25 15.23 21.94
N ALA A 411 -9.18 14.43 21.89
CA ALA A 411 -7.85 14.88 21.49
C ALA A 411 -7.81 15.34 20.03
N ASP A 412 -8.48 14.60 19.12
CA ASP A 412 -8.55 14.96 17.70
C ASP A 412 -9.31 16.28 17.50
N ILE A 413 -10.45 16.44 18.18
CA ILE A 413 -11.23 17.68 18.14
C ILE A 413 -10.40 18.84 18.70
N ALA A 414 -9.72 18.65 19.84
CA ALA A 414 -8.86 19.66 20.44
C ALA A 414 -7.70 20.07 19.52
N ALA A 415 -7.09 19.11 18.80
CA ALA A 415 -6.04 19.38 17.83
C ALA A 415 -6.55 20.22 16.66
N LEU A 416 -7.70 19.86 16.08
CA LEU A 416 -8.34 20.61 14.98
C LEU A 416 -8.73 22.04 15.40
N VAL A 417 -9.34 22.18 16.58
CA VAL A 417 -9.67 23.50 17.14
C VAL A 417 -8.41 24.31 17.42
N GLY A 418 -7.37 23.68 17.96
CA GLY A 418 -6.07 24.30 18.20
C GLY A 418 -5.45 24.87 16.92
N LEU A 419 -5.45 24.10 15.83
CA LEU A 419 -4.98 24.56 14.52
C LEU A 419 -5.86 25.70 13.97
N SER A 420 -7.19 25.59 14.06
CA SER A 420 -8.10 26.66 13.63
C SER A 420 -7.84 27.97 14.38
N ARG A 421 -7.56 27.90 15.69
CA ARG A 421 -7.20 29.07 16.51
C ARG A 421 -5.82 29.64 16.18
N ARG A 422 -4.89 28.82 15.67
CA ARG A 422 -3.60 29.26 15.11
C ARG A 422 -3.72 29.91 13.72
N GLY A 423 -4.92 29.94 13.14
CA GLY A 423 -5.20 30.62 11.86
C GLY A 423 -5.28 29.70 10.64
N TRP A 424 -5.20 28.38 10.83
CA TRP A 424 -5.36 27.42 9.72
C TRP A 424 -6.79 27.42 9.19
N ALA A 425 -6.93 27.41 7.86
CA ALA A 425 -8.21 27.24 7.20
C ALA A 425 -8.59 25.75 7.20
N ILE A 426 -9.49 25.35 8.11
CA ILE A 426 -9.92 23.95 8.27
C ILE A 426 -11.39 23.76 7.86
N ALA A 427 -11.64 22.68 7.13
CA ALA A 427 -12.96 22.10 6.89
C ALA A 427 -12.91 20.60 7.24
N VAL A 428 -14.00 20.07 7.78
CA VAL A 428 -14.09 18.67 8.24
C VAL A 428 -15.21 17.95 7.50
N VAL A 429 -14.93 16.74 7.02
CA VAL A 429 -15.91 15.83 6.43
C VAL A 429 -16.03 14.62 7.35
N ILE A 430 -17.21 14.44 7.93
CA ILE A 430 -17.47 13.33 8.85
C ILE A 430 -18.12 12.21 8.06
N ASN A 431 -17.39 11.11 7.89
CA ASN A 431 -17.83 9.91 7.23
C ASN A 431 -18.50 8.96 8.23
N THR A 432 -19.73 9.26 8.66
CA THR A 432 -20.54 8.33 9.49
C THR A 432 -21.94 8.06 8.91
N LEU A 433 -22.49 6.87 9.15
CA LEU A 433 -23.89 6.56 8.82
C LEU A 433 -24.86 7.07 9.90
N ASP A 434 -24.37 7.19 11.14
CA ASP A 434 -25.15 7.53 12.32
C ASP A 434 -25.25 9.05 12.47
N ILE A 435 -26.46 9.59 12.37
CA ILE A 435 -26.71 11.02 12.49
C ILE A 435 -26.44 11.56 13.90
N ASP A 436 -26.67 10.77 14.95
CA ASP A 436 -26.39 11.19 16.32
C ASP A 436 -24.88 11.31 16.55
N ARG A 437 -24.11 10.39 15.97
CA ARG A 437 -22.64 10.46 15.99
C ARG A 437 -22.13 11.67 15.21
N TYR A 438 -22.72 11.95 14.05
CA TYR A 438 -22.42 13.17 13.29
C TYR A 438 -22.66 14.42 14.14
N SER A 439 -23.84 14.57 14.73
CA SER A 439 -24.21 15.75 15.52
C SER A 439 -23.30 15.96 16.74
N ARG A 440 -22.93 14.88 17.46
CA ARG A 440 -22.00 14.95 18.60
C ARG A 440 -20.62 15.47 18.19
N MET A 441 -20.09 14.99 17.06
CA MET A 441 -18.76 15.40 16.57
C MET A 441 -18.78 16.79 15.91
N ALA A 442 -19.85 17.13 15.20
CA ALA A 442 -20.00 18.40 14.52
C ALA A 442 -20.16 19.58 15.50
N GLY A 443 -20.84 19.38 16.64
CA GLY A 443 -21.15 20.44 17.60
C GLY A 443 -19.94 21.29 18.03
N PRO A 444 -18.88 20.69 18.60
CA PRO A 444 -17.68 21.42 19.02
C PRO A 444 -16.95 22.13 17.86
N LEU A 445 -16.92 21.51 16.67
CA LEU A 445 -16.26 22.08 15.48
C LEU A 445 -17.04 23.30 14.96
N LEU A 446 -18.37 23.20 14.90
CA LEU A 446 -19.24 24.30 14.47
C LEU A 446 -19.19 25.49 15.45
N ALA A 447 -19.03 25.23 16.75
CA ALA A 447 -18.86 26.28 17.76
C ALA A 447 -17.62 27.16 17.49
N GLU A 448 -16.56 26.57 16.95
CA GLU A 448 -15.32 27.26 16.55
C GLU A 448 -15.37 27.75 15.08
N ARG A 449 -16.58 27.78 14.49
CA ARG A 449 -16.85 28.17 13.09
C ARG A 449 -16.12 27.31 12.06
N ILE A 450 -15.66 26.12 12.42
CA ILE A 450 -15.10 25.14 11.48
C ILE A 450 -16.26 24.57 10.67
N HIS A 451 -16.10 24.50 9.35
CA HIS A 451 -17.14 23.93 8.53
C HIS A 451 -17.13 22.42 8.62
N VAL A 452 -18.33 21.83 8.71
CA VAL A 452 -18.51 20.39 8.78
C VAL A 452 -19.47 19.95 7.69
N SER A 453 -19.12 18.90 6.96
CA SER A 453 -19.98 18.24 5.96
C SER A 453 -20.18 16.77 6.35
N HIS A 454 -21.35 16.21 6.00
CA HIS A 454 -21.69 14.83 6.30
C HIS A 454 -21.51 13.96 5.05
N LEU A 455 -20.67 12.92 5.13
CA LEU A 455 -20.51 11.90 4.09
C LEU A 455 -21.23 10.61 4.51
N GLN A 456 -22.47 10.45 4.03
CA GLN A 456 -23.28 9.27 4.32
C GLN A 456 -23.13 8.22 3.22
N THR A 457 -23.35 8.62 1.96
CA THR A 457 -23.40 7.75 0.78
C THR A 457 -22.54 8.29 -0.36
N GLU A 458 -22.43 7.52 -1.45
CA GLU A 458 -21.72 7.94 -2.68
C GLU A 458 -22.37 9.21 -3.29
N ASP A 459 -23.69 9.34 -3.22
CA ASP A 459 -24.40 10.55 -3.70
C ASP A 459 -24.02 11.80 -2.90
N SER A 460 -23.72 11.65 -1.60
CA SER A 460 -23.29 12.75 -0.73
C SER A 460 -21.92 13.32 -1.14
N ILE A 461 -21.12 12.59 -1.93
CA ILE A 461 -19.81 13.08 -2.42
C ILE A 461 -20.01 14.35 -3.23
N MET A 462 -21.04 14.41 -4.08
CA MET A 462 -21.34 15.58 -4.89
C MET A 462 -21.60 16.82 -4.02
N ASP A 463 -22.35 16.65 -2.93
CA ASP A 463 -22.68 17.75 -2.02
C ASP A 463 -21.46 18.20 -1.20
N VAL A 464 -20.63 17.27 -0.74
CA VAL A 464 -19.36 17.58 -0.08
C VAL A 464 -18.45 18.36 -1.03
N CYS A 465 -18.26 17.85 -2.25
CA CYS A 465 -17.47 18.51 -3.28
C CYS A 465 -17.99 19.94 -3.58
N ARG A 466 -19.30 20.12 -3.76
CA ARG A 466 -19.93 21.44 -3.97
C ARG A 466 -19.66 22.39 -2.79
N ALA A 467 -19.82 21.90 -1.56
CA ALA A 467 -19.58 22.68 -0.34
C ALA A 467 -18.12 23.14 -0.20
N GLN A 468 -17.17 22.38 -0.74
CA GLN A 468 -15.76 22.76 -0.78
C GLN A 468 -15.43 23.71 -1.93
N MET A 469 -16.01 23.53 -3.12
CA MET A 469 -15.73 24.38 -4.29
C MET A 469 -16.44 25.74 -4.27
N ALA A 470 -17.52 25.89 -3.51
CA ALA A 470 -18.19 27.17 -3.32
C ALA A 470 -17.41 28.14 -2.39
N ARG A 471 -16.21 27.74 -1.96
CA ARG A 471 -15.30 28.50 -1.09
C ARG A 471 -14.18 29.10 -1.93
#